data_AF-A0A7C4C3M3-F1
#
_entry.id   AF-A0A7C4C3M3-F1
#
_cell.length_a   1.000
_cell.length_b   1.000
_cell.length_c   1.000
_cell.angle_alpha   90.00
_cell.angle_beta   90.00
_cell.angle_gamma   90.00
#
_symmetry.space_group_name_H-M   'P 1'
#
loop_
_entity.id
_entity.type
_entity.pdbx_description
1 polymer ?
#
loop_
_entity_poly.entity_id
_entity_poly.type
_entity_poly.pdbx_seq_one_letter_code
_entity_poly.pdbx_strand_id
1 'polypeptide(L)'
;MNVTGWLMGARWLMEICRRLLEYDSNIVEIVQFGSSVYASEYARDVDILVLTRSARDYDGYLDAICIEDSPFNVDVVVMDISEELRLREEFMRSITGAFRVLYGRGKYILEYARTLSDPTFEELGPR
;
A
#
# COMPACT_ATOMS: atom_id res chain seq x y z
N MET A 1 -29.02 2.50 0.99
CA MET A 1 -27.58 2.34 0.72
C MET A 1 -27.29 3.01 -0.61
N ASN A 2 -26.66 4.19 -0.59
CA ASN A 2 -26.46 5.01 -1.79
C ASN A 2 -25.18 4.57 -2.51
N VAL A 3 -25.34 3.98 -3.68
CA VAL A 3 -24.25 3.46 -4.54
C VAL A 3 -23.40 4.60 -5.15
N THR A 4 -23.80 5.85 -4.93
CA THR A 4 -23.17 7.06 -5.48
C THR A 4 -21.95 7.54 -4.71
N GLY A 5 -21.78 7.18 -3.44
CA GLY A 5 -20.58 7.56 -2.66
C GLY A 5 -19.29 6.89 -3.14
N TRP A 6 -19.40 5.71 -3.76
CA TRP A 6 -18.25 4.93 -4.23
C TRP A 6 -17.70 5.37 -5.60
N LEU A 7 -18.56 5.89 -6.48
CA LEU A 7 -18.17 6.35 -7.82
C LEU A 7 -17.41 7.70 -7.79
N MET A 8 -17.57 8.49 -6.73
CA MET A 8 -16.75 9.69 -6.45
C MET A 8 -15.45 9.37 -5.69
N GLY A 9 -15.32 8.15 -5.15
CA GLY A 9 -14.37 7.77 -4.11
C GLY A 9 -12.91 7.55 -4.50
N ALA A 10 -12.44 7.87 -5.71
CA ALA A 10 -11.02 7.70 -6.00
C ALA A 10 -10.41 8.68 -7.01
N ARG A 11 -11.06 9.79 -7.39
CA ARG A 11 -10.39 10.75 -8.28
C ARG A 11 -9.12 11.32 -7.64
N TRP A 12 -9.19 11.61 -6.34
CA TRP A 12 -8.06 12.03 -5.52
C TRP A 12 -7.01 10.93 -5.38
N LEU A 13 -7.41 9.66 -5.21
CA LEU A 13 -6.49 8.52 -5.10
C LEU A 13 -5.79 8.18 -6.44
N MET A 14 -6.51 8.32 -7.56
CA MET A 14 -5.93 8.21 -8.90
C MET A 14 -4.93 9.34 -9.17
N GLU A 15 -5.23 10.55 -8.70
CA GLU A 15 -4.31 11.68 -8.80
C GLU A 15 -3.04 11.44 -7.98
N ILE A 16 -3.15 10.91 -6.76
CA ILE A 16 -2.00 10.47 -5.97
C ILE A 16 -1.18 9.42 -6.74
N CYS A 17 -1.83 8.38 -7.29
CA CYS A 17 -1.13 7.37 -8.08
C CYS A 17 -0.41 8.00 -9.29
N ARG A 18 -1.05 8.95 -9.99
CA ARG A 18 -0.45 9.67 -11.12
C ARG A 18 0.80 10.45 -10.67
N ARG A 19 0.70 11.24 -9.60
CA ARG A 19 1.82 12.04 -9.08
C ARG A 19 2.98 11.17 -8.59
N LEU A 20 2.67 10.05 -7.93
CA LEU A 20 3.69 9.06 -7.52
C LEU A 20 4.44 8.52 -8.74
N LEU A 21 3.73 8.14 -9.81
CA LEU A 21 4.35 7.60 -11.04
C LEU A 21 5.12 8.65 -11.84
N GLU A 22 4.70 9.92 -11.78
CA GLU A 22 5.44 11.05 -12.38
C GLU A 22 6.71 11.37 -11.61
N TYR A 23 6.64 11.32 -10.28
CA TYR A 23 7.79 11.52 -9.42
C TYR A 23 8.79 10.38 -9.54
N ASP A 24 8.35 9.14 -9.50
CA ASP A 24 9.19 7.95 -9.57
C ASP A 24 8.74 6.96 -10.66
N SER A 25 9.43 7.00 -11.79
CA SER A 25 9.22 6.09 -12.91
C SER A 25 9.67 4.64 -12.65
N ASN A 26 10.37 4.37 -11.54
CA ASN A 26 10.81 3.03 -11.17
C ASN A 26 9.77 2.26 -10.34
N ILE A 27 8.67 2.90 -9.96
CA ILE A 27 7.56 2.26 -9.26
C ILE A 27 7.01 1.11 -10.10
N VAL A 28 6.93 -0.06 -9.48
CA VAL A 28 6.39 -1.28 -10.09
C VAL A 28 4.99 -1.60 -9.60
N GLU A 29 4.67 -1.27 -8.34
CA GLU A 29 3.34 -1.48 -7.76
C GLU A 29 3.01 -0.39 -6.76
N ILE A 30 1.72 -0.03 -6.70
CA ILE A 30 1.14 0.82 -5.66
C ILE A 30 -0.03 0.04 -5.07
N VAL A 31 -0.04 -0.10 -3.75
CA VAL A 31 -0.99 -0.94 -3.03
C VAL A 31 -1.60 -0.14 -1.90
N GLN A 32 -2.92 -0.08 -1.84
CA GLN A 32 -3.64 0.37 -0.66
C GLN A 32 -3.72 -0.79 0.33
N PHE A 33 -3.50 -0.53 1.62
CA PHE A 33 -3.64 -1.56 2.65
C PHE A 33 -4.29 -0.99 3.92
N GLY A 34 -4.38 -1.83 4.96
CA GLY A 34 -4.88 -1.42 6.26
C GLY A 34 -6.40 -1.23 6.32
N SER A 35 -6.85 -0.46 7.31
CA SER A 35 -8.26 -0.35 7.67
C SER A 35 -9.13 0.22 6.54
N SER A 36 -8.54 1.06 5.69
CA SER A 36 -9.19 1.62 4.50
C SER A 36 -9.64 0.57 3.48
N VAL A 37 -9.08 -0.65 3.54
CA VAL A 37 -9.46 -1.76 2.65
C VAL A 37 -10.55 -2.64 3.28
N TYR A 38 -10.37 -3.12 4.51
CA TYR A 38 -11.28 -4.11 5.13
C TYR A 38 -12.41 -3.50 5.97
N ALA A 39 -12.28 -2.23 6.39
CA ALA A 39 -13.23 -1.52 7.25
C ALA A 39 -13.40 -0.06 6.79
N SER A 40 -13.57 0.13 5.47
CA SER A 40 -13.57 1.46 4.81
C SER A 40 -14.50 2.51 5.43
N GLU A 41 -15.62 2.12 6.03
CA GLU A 41 -16.57 3.03 6.69
C GLU A 41 -16.07 3.59 8.05
N TYR A 42 -15.04 2.96 8.63
CA TYR A 42 -14.42 3.35 9.91
C TYR A 42 -12.98 3.83 9.75
N ALA A 43 -12.45 3.81 8.53
CA ALA A 43 -11.08 4.20 8.25
C ALA A 43 -10.86 5.70 8.48
N ARG A 44 -9.75 6.06 9.14
CA ARG A 44 -9.38 7.45 9.43
C ARG A 44 -8.40 8.01 8.40
N ASP A 45 -7.60 7.12 7.84
CA ASP A 45 -6.48 7.33 6.96
C ASP A 45 -6.50 6.29 5.83
N VAL A 46 -5.69 6.54 4.81
CA VAL A 46 -5.43 5.62 3.70
C VAL A 46 -3.95 5.30 3.67
N ASP A 47 -3.62 4.06 4.04
CA ASP A 47 -2.26 3.54 3.94
C ASP A 47 -1.96 3.11 2.49
N ILE A 48 -0.87 3.63 1.94
CA ILE A 48 -0.36 3.28 0.62
C ILE A 48 1.06 2.72 0.76
N LEU A 49 1.28 1.58 0.13
CA LEU A 49 2.57 0.99 -0.08
C LEU A 49 3.01 1.21 -1.53
N VAL A 50 4.19 1.78 -1.72
CA VAL A 50 4.89 1.93 -2.99
C VAL A 50 6.03 0.93 -3.06
N LEU A 51 6.00 0.08 -4.08
CA LEU A 51 7.10 -0.82 -4.42
C LEU A 51 7.82 -0.27 -5.66
N THR A 52 9.12 -0.03 -5.56
CA THR A 52 9.95 0.56 -6.62
C THR A 52 11.26 -0.19 -6.78
N ARG A 53 11.84 -0.17 -7.99
CA ARG A 53 13.13 -0.82 -8.28
C ARG A 53 14.34 -0.02 -7.79
N SER A 54 14.15 1.27 -7.54
CA SER A 54 15.18 2.19 -7.09
C SER A 54 14.49 3.37 -6.46
N ALA A 55 14.44 3.38 -5.12
CA ALA A 55 13.75 4.42 -4.37
C ALA A 55 14.43 5.79 -4.59
N ARG A 56 13.59 6.80 -4.84
CA ARG A 56 14.01 8.21 -4.86
C ARG A 56 14.04 8.78 -3.44
N ASP A 57 14.33 10.08 -3.34
CA ASP A 57 14.25 10.79 -2.08
C ASP A 57 12.84 10.70 -1.47
N TYR A 58 12.76 10.45 -0.16
CA TYR A 58 11.50 10.16 0.51
C TYR A 58 10.54 11.36 0.51
N ASP A 59 11.07 12.58 0.63
CA ASP A 59 10.26 13.80 0.73
C ASP A 59 9.42 14.02 -0.54
N GLY A 60 9.94 13.64 -1.72
CA GLY A 60 9.17 13.73 -2.95
C GLY A 60 7.98 12.75 -3.02
N TYR A 61 8.00 11.64 -2.29
CA TYR A 61 6.81 10.80 -2.14
C TYR A 61 5.78 11.44 -1.21
N LEU A 62 6.21 12.11 -0.13
CA LEU A 62 5.34 12.89 0.75
C LEU A 62 4.65 14.03 -0.02
N ASP A 63 5.41 14.74 -0.86
CA ASP A 63 4.86 15.79 -1.73
C ASP A 63 3.83 15.22 -2.71
N ALA A 64 4.08 14.03 -3.27
CA ALA A 64 3.19 13.39 -4.24
C ALA A 64 1.85 12.96 -3.64
N ILE A 65 1.83 12.49 -2.39
CA ILE A 65 0.59 12.10 -1.69
C ILE A 65 -0.16 13.30 -1.09
N CYS A 66 0.52 14.43 -0.89
CA CYS A 66 -0.07 15.65 -0.35
C CYS A 66 -0.90 16.37 -1.43
N ILE A 67 -2.21 16.11 -1.47
CA ILE A 67 -3.16 16.84 -2.33
C ILE A 67 -4.18 17.58 -1.45
N GLU A 68 -4.49 18.82 -1.81
CA GLU A 68 -5.37 19.71 -1.01
C GLU A 68 -6.81 19.19 -0.91
N ASP A 69 -7.29 18.47 -1.92
CA ASP A 69 -8.66 17.96 -2.03
C ASP A 69 -8.84 16.52 -1.50
N SER A 70 -7.87 15.97 -0.76
CA SER A 70 -8.04 14.62 -0.20
C SER A 70 -9.05 14.64 0.96
N PRO A 71 -10.09 13.80 0.94
CA PRO A 71 -11.01 13.66 2.07
C PRO A 71 -10.40 12.87 3.24
N PHE A 72 -9.24 12.25 3.05
CA PHE A 72 -8.54 11.44 4.06
C PHE A 72 -7.06 11.84 4.15
N ASN A 73 -6.47 11.64 5.33
CA ASN A 73 -5.02 11.61 5.43
C ASN A 73 -4.49 10.37 4.69
N VAL A 74 -3.33 10.52 4.05
CA VAL A 74 -2.69 9.44 3.31
C VAL A 74 -1.34 9.21 3.93
N ASP A 75 -1.06 7.97 4.30
CA ASP A 75 0.24 7.54 4.79
C ASP A 75 0.92 6.73 3.69
N VAL A 76 2.19 7.00 3.44
CA VAL A 76 2.97 6.32 2.40
C VAL A 76 4.12 5.56 3.01
N VAL A 77 4.28 4.31 2.58
CA VAL A 77 5.46 3.50 2.84
C VAL A 77 6.11 3.20 1.50
N VAL A 78 7.41 3.44 1.38
CA VAL A 78 8.16 3.22 0.14
C VAL A 78 9.17 2.10 0.36
N MET A 79 9.23 1.16 -0.57
CA MET A 79 10.16 0.05 -0.53
C MET A 79 10.89 -0.15 -1.83
N ASP A 80 12.20 -0.33 -1.71
CA ASP A 80 13.04 -0.80 -2.79
C ASP A 80 12.99 -2.33 -2.87
N ILE A 81 12.62 -2.87 -4.03
CA ILE A 81 12.57 -4.32 -4.26
C ILE A 81 13.93 -4.92 -4.66
N SER A 82 14.94 -4.07 -4.93
CA SER A 82 16.30 -4.48 -5.30
C SER A 82 17.21 -4.64 -4.09
N GLU A 83 16.97 -3.89 -3.02
CA GLU A 83 17.57 -4.17 -1.73
C GLU A 83 16.89 -5.39 -1.12
N GLU A 84 17.68 -6.31 -0.56
CA GLU A 84 17.14 -7.49 0.14
C GLU A 84 16.06 -7.02 1.11
N LEU A 85 14.82 -7.38 0.80
CA LEU A 85 13.62 -6.94 1.50
C LEU A 85 13.61 -7.51 2.90
N ARG A 86 14.38 -6.90 3.80
CA ARG A 86 14.33 -7.09 5.24
C ARG A 86 13.10 -6.39 5.79
N LEU A 87 11.96 -6.84 5.32
CA LEU A 87 10.70 -6.50 5.89
C LEU A 87 10.60 -7.21 7.23
N ARG A 88 10.25 -6.46 8.28
CA ARG A 88 9.83 -7.07 9.53
C ARG A 88 8.56 -7.86 9.22
N GLU A 89 8.58 -9.17 9.42
CA GLU A 89 7.46 -10.07 9.12
C GLU A 89 6.12 -9.54 9.65
N GLU A 90 6.14 -8.88 10.81
CA GLU A 90 4.99 -8.22 11.44
C GLU A 90 4.35 -7.12 10.57
N PHE A 91 5.16 -6.28 9.91
CA PHE A 91 4.66 -5.23 9.01
C PHE A 91 4.03 -5.83 7.77
N MET A 92 4.62 -6.91 7.25
CA MET A 92 4.05 -7.57 6.08
C MET A 92 2.79 -8.34 6.40
N ARG A 93 2.66 -8.92 7.60
CA ARG A 93 1.40 -9.50 8.07
C ARG A 93 0.26 -8.48 8.08
N SER A 94 0.52 -7.22 8.46
CA SER A 94 -0.51 -6.17 8.46
C SER A 94 -0.98 -5.81 7.04
N ILE A 95 -0.04 -5.76 6.09
CA ILE A 95 -0.36 -5.49 4.68
C ILE A 95 -1.10 -6.67 4.04
N THR A 96 -0.65 -7.91 4.28
CA THR A 96 -1.20 -9.10 3.63
C THR A 96 -2.58 -9.51 4.16
N GLY A 97 -2.96 -9.01 5.34
CA GLY A 97 -4.29 -9.25 5.91
C GLY A 97 -5.42 -8.63 5.07
N ALA A 98 -5.18 -7.48 4.46
CA ALA A 98 -6.11 -6.83 3.55
C ALA A 98 -5.41 -5.77 2.69
N PHE A 99 -5.41 -5.98 1.38
CA PHE A 99 -4.83 -5.02 0.43
C PHE A 99 -5.64 -4.91 -0.86
N ARG A 100 -5.45 -3.79 -1.56
CA ARG A 100 -5.97 -3.54 -2.90
C ARG A 100 -4.86 -2.97 -3.77
N VAL A 101 -4.61 -3.62 -4.91
CA VAL A 101 -3.65 -3.12 -5.90
C VAL A 101 -4.26 -1.91 -6.62
N LEU A 102 -3.58 -0.76 -6.55
CA LEU A 102 -3.95 0.48 -7.23
C LEU A 102 -3.21 0.65 -8.55
N TYR A 103 -1.96 0.19 -8.61
CA TYR A 103 -1.13 0.16 -9.82
C TYR A 103 -0.24 -1.08 -9.83
N GLY A 104 0.05 -1.60 -11.02
CA GLY A 104 0.85 -2.80 -11.23
C GLY A 104 0.01 -4.08 -11.26
N ARG A 105 0.68 -5.24 -11.13
CA ARG A 105 0.04 -6.57 -11.27
C ARG A 105 -0.23 -7.27 -9.94
N GLY A 106 0.22 -6.69 -8.83
CA GLY A 106 0.19 -7.32 -7.51
C GLY A 106 1.10 -8.54 -7.39
N LYS A 107 2.03 -8.74 -8.32
CA LYS A 107 2.94 -9.89 -8.30
C LYS A 107 3.78 -9.85 -7.02
N TYR A 108 4.37 -8.70 -6.71
CA TYR A 108 5.31 -8.58 -5.60
C TYR A 108 4.57 -8.72 -4.26
N ILE A 109 3.43 -8.03 -4.09
CA ILE A 109 2.65 -8.16 -2.87
C ILE A 109 2.15 -9.59 -2.62
N LEU A 110 1.76 -10.31 -3.67
CA LEU A 110 1.37 -11.72 -3.56
C LEU A 110 2.55 -12.64 -3.26
N GLU A 111 3.74 -12.35 -3.80
CA GLU A 111 4.97 -13.09 -3.50
C GLU A 111 5.32 -12.96 -2.02
N TYR A 112 5.24 -11.75 -1.45
CA TYR A 112 5.44 -11.54 -0.01
C TYR A 112 4.36 -12.20 0.86
N ALA A 113 3.10 -12.15 0.42
CA ALA A 113 2.01 -12.84 1.13
C ALA A 113 2.29 -14.34 1.24
N ARG A 114 2.85 -14.94 0.18
CA ARG A 114 3.23 -16.37 0.17
C ARG A 114 4.40 -16.67 1.10
N THR A 115 5.44 -15.83 1.12
CA THR A 115 6.59 -16.05 2.02
C THR A 115 6.20 -15.99 3.50
N LEU A 116 5.17 -15.19 3.85
CA LEU A 116 4.65 -15.13 5.21
C LEU A 116 3.60 -16.20 5.54
N SER A 117 2.95 -16.75 4.52
CA SER A 117 1.95 -17.81 4.68
C SER A 117 2.59 -19.18 4.91
N ASP A 118 3.90 -19.33 4.69
CA ASP A 118 4.65 -20.49 5.15
C ASP A 118 4.80 -20.36 6.67
N PRO A 119 4.01 -21.09 7.47
CA PRO A 119 4.19 -21.07 8.90
C PRO A 119 5.50 -21.80 9.15
N THR A 120 6.52 -21.12 9.67
CA THR A 120 7.49 -21.84 10.50
C THR A 120 6.67 -22.52 11.58
N PHE A 121 6.68 -23.84 11.57
CA PHE A 121 5.86 -24.78 12.35
C PHE A 121 5.91 -24.55 13.89
N GLU A 122 6.60 -23.52 14.37
CA GLU A 122 6.83 -23.19 15.78
C GLU A 122 5.83 -22.17 16.38
N GLU A 123 4.99 -21.49 15.58
CA GLU A 123 4.01 -20.52 16.13
C GLU A 123 2.64 -21.11 16.50
N LEU A 124 2.46 -22.43 16.41
CA LEU A 124 1.26 -23.14 16.92
C LEU A 124 1.61 -23.97 18.17
N GLY A 125 2.23 -23.34 19.17
CA GLY A 125 2.27 -23.88 20.51
C GLY A 125 0.92 -23.67 21.23
N PRO A 126 0.35 -24.68 21.89
CA PRO A 126 -0.92 -24.50 22.60
C PRO A 126 -0.69 -23.58 23.81
N ARG A 127 -1.54 -22.56 23.97
CA ARG A 127 -1.74 -21.89 25.25
C ARG A 127 -3.19 -22.05 25.66
#